data_AF-A0A349P174-F1
#
_entry.id   AF-A0A349P174-F1
#
_cell.length_a   1.000
_cell.length_b   1.000
_cell.length_c   1.000
_cell.angle_alpha   90.00
_cell.angle_beta   90.00
_cell.angle_gamma   90.00
#
_symmetry.space_group_name_H-M   'P 1'
#
loop_
_entity.id
_entity.type
_entity.pdbx_description
1 polymer ?
#
loop_
_entity_poly.entity_id
_entity_poly.type
_entity_poly.pdbx_seq_one_letter_code
_entity_poly.pdbx_strand_id
1 'polypeptide(L)'
;MNFKQFYTGRVIGFVVVVAVALGVFAVWKPQSSAPTVSTTTQVDKTALAQLQTDLRSITPHFIDASKANGQMLTPEEQKTKDDVVALFTARMPDNKDYYSGLWLDALGRRYILVSQPSAGSSFDEIIDSQTGNVTPISAERAYYLASDGRDIALYIGTQAIYTYTLDQADVVLVPGSQLSGNDTYHSGTSDFQLAPEQTHTKNSIIISIFDSSQIVQNPDASPNAMQTMSKRVREVTLSF
;
A
#
# COMPACT_ATOMS: atom_id res chain seq x y z
N MET A 1 -33.39 -74.17 37.49
CA MET A 1 -32.16 -73.89 36.68
C MET A 1 -32.61 -73.69 35.24
N ASN A 2 -32.34 -72.60 34.52
CA ASN A 2 -31.15 -71.75 34.58
C ASN A 2 -31.45 -70.30 34.16
N PHE A 3 -31.40 -69.40 35.14
CA PHE A 3 -31.28 -67.94 35.01
C PHE A 3 -29.89 -67.50 34.47
N LYS A 4 -29.15 -68.40 33.83
CA LYS A 4 -27.74 -68.20 33.41
C LYS A 4 -27.55 -67.73 31.97
N GLN A 5 -28.61 -67.61 31.16
CA GLN A 5 -28.47 -67.24 29.74
C GLN A 5 -28.81 -65.78 29.41
N PHE A 6 -29.41 -65.00 30.32
CA PHE A 6 -29.76 -63.59 30.05
C PHE A 6 -28.70 -62.57 30.49
N TYR A 7 -27.75 -62.97 31.35
CA TYR A 7 -26.77 -62.05 31.92
C TYR A 7 -25.43 -62.02 31.15
N THR A 8 -25.11 -63.01 30.34
CA THR A 8 -23.80 -63.07 29.65
C THR A 8 -23.74 -62.17 28.40
N GLY A 9 -24.88 -61.91 27.75
CA GLY A 9 -24.94 -61.07 26.55
C GLY A 9 -24.86 -59.56 26.81
N ARG A 10 -25.25 -59.10 28.00
CA ARG A 10 -25.22 -57.66 28.37
C ARG A 10 -23.88 -57.21 28.95
N VAL A 11 -23.11 -58.12 29.55
CA VAL A 11 -21.79 -57.80 30.12
C VAL A 11 -20.74 -57.63 29.02
N ILE A 12 -20.81 -58.41 27.93
CA ILE A 12 -19.86 -58.30 26.81
C ILE A 12 -20.10 -57.00 26.02
N GLY A 13 -21.37 -56.60 25.80
CA GLY A 13 -21.69 -55.33 25.14
C GLY A 13 -21.24 -54.11 25.92
N PHE A 14 -21.29 -54.15 27.25
CA PHE A 14 -20.86 -53.04 28.11
C PHE A 14 -19.33 -52.92 28.20
N VAL A 15 -18.60 -54.04 28.19
CA VAL A 15 -17.12 -54.05 28.24
C VAL A 15 -16.51 -53.53 26.93
N VAL A 16 -17.12 -53.81 25.77
CA VAL A 16 -16.64 -53.28 24.48
C VAL A 16 -16.88 -51.77 24.36
N VAL A 17 -18.01 -51.25 24.85
CA VAL A 17 -18.29 -49.80 24.82
C VAL A 17 -17.37 -49.03 25.77
N VAL A 18 -17.04 -49.58 26.95
CA VAL A 18 -16.10 -48.96 27.89
C VAL A 18 -14.65 -49.03 27.40
N ALA A 19 -14.25 -50.12 26.71
CA ALA A 19 -12.90 -50.22 26.13
C ALA A 19 -12.71 -49.27 24.93
N VAL A 20 -13.74 -49.02 24.12
CA VAL A 20 -13.68 -48.00 23.05
C VAL A 20 -13.73 -46.58 23.63
N ALA A 21 -14.52 -46.32 24.67
CA ALA A 21 -14.54 -45.01 25.33
C ALA A 21 -13.22 -44.68 26.06
N LEU A 22 -12.57 -45.68 26.69
CA LEU A 22 -11.27 -45.49 27.35
C LEU A 22 -10.08 -45.51 26.38
N GLY A 23 -10.18 -46.25 25.27
CA GLY A 23 -9.18 -46.21 24.18
C GLY A 23 -9.22 -44.89 23.40
N VAL A 24 -10.40 -44.28 23.23
CA VAL A 24 -10.56 -42.96 22.61
C VAL A 24 -10.11 -41.82 23.53
N PHE A 25 -10.15 -42.00 24.86
CA PHE A 25 -9.63 -41.00 25.81
C PHE A 25 -8.11 -41.06 26.04
N ALA A 26 -7.43 -42.13 25.64
CA ALA A 26 -5.99 -42.30 25.88
C ALA A 26 -5.07 -41.89 24.70
N VAL A 27 -5.62 -41.42 23.58
CA VAL A 27 -4.85 -40.83 22.45
C VAL A 27 -5.03 -39.30 22.37
N TRP A 28 -5.38 -38.67 23.50
CA TRP A 28 -5.24 -37.23 23.68
C TRP A 28 -4.28 -36.97 24.83
N LYS A 29 -3.03 -37.38 24.65
CA LYS A 29 -1.97 -36.47 25.08
C LYS A 29 -2.13 -35.27 24.16
N PRO A 30 -2.40 -34.04 24.65
CA PRO A 30 -1.88 -32.90 23.92
C PRO A 30 -0.38 -33.18 23.86
N GLN A 31 0.08 -33.60 22.68
CA GLN A 31 1.45 -33.41 22.29
C GLN A 31 1.74 -31.99 22.76
N SER A 32 2.67 -31.83 23.71
CA SER A 32 3.22 -30.52 23.98
C SER A 32 3.73 -30.07 22.63
N SER A 33 2.89 -29.30 21.94
CA SER A 33 3.31 -28.47 20.86
C SER A 33 4.38 -27.64 21.54
N ALA A 34 5.64 -27.98 21.30
CA ALA A 34 6.69 -26.98 21.26
C ALA A 34 6.02 -25.78 20.58
N PRO A 35 6.03 -24.59 21.21
CA PRO A 35 5.25 -23.48 20.72
C PRO A 35 5.49 -23.45 19.22
N THR A 36 4.42 -23.70 18.44
CA THR A 36 4.46 -23.40 17.03
C THR A 36 4.59 -21.89 17.06
N VAL A 37 5.83 -21.41 17.22
CA VAL A 37 6.21 -20.09 16.81
C VAL A 37 5.83 -20.15 15.36
N SER A 38 4.63 -19.62 15.08
CA SER A 38 3.98 -19.75 13.80
C SER A 38 5.04 -19.47 12.76
N THR A 39 5.26 -20.38 11.82
CA THR A 39 6.27 -20.23 10.77
C THR A 39 6.15 -18.84 10.14
N THR A 40 4.93 -18.33 10.04
CA THR A 40 4.53 -16.94 9.76
C THR A 40 5.24 -15.87 10.60
N THR A 41 5.21 -15.98 11.94
CA THR A 41 5.84 -15.04 12.87
C THR A 41 7.37 -15.10 12.84
N GLN A 42 7.96 -16.27 12.59
CA GLN A 42 9.41 -16.41 12.46
C GLN A 42 9.93 -15.87 11.11
N VAL A 43 9.18 -16.10 10.02
CA VAL A 43 9.49 -15.55 8.69
C VAL A 43 9.33 -14.03 8.68
N ASP A 44 8.27 -13.47 9.27
CA ASP A 44 8.06 -12.02 9.41
C ASP A 44 9.22 -11.33 10.15
N LYS A 45 9.66 -11.88 11.29
CA LYS A 45 10.81 -11.35 12.03
C LYS A 45 12.13 -11.43 11.26
N THR A 46 12.32 -12.49 10.48
CA THR A 46 13.55 -12.69 9.70
C THR A 46 13.60 -11.73 8.51
N ALA A 47 12.49 -11.60 7.77
CA ALA A 47 12.37 -10.64 6.67
C ALA A 47 12.54 -9.19 7.16
N LEU A 48 11.92 -8.84 8.30
CA LEU A 48 12.06 -7.52 8.88
C LEU A 48 13.51 -7.23 9.31
N ALA A 49 14.20 -8.18 9.94
CA ALA A 49 15.60 -8.00 10.34
C ALA A 49 16.56 -7.88 9.14
N GLN A 50 16.27 -8.61 8.05
CA GLN A 50 17.03 -8.52 6.80
C GLN A 50 16.84 -7.14 6.15
N LEU A 51 15.59 -6.69 6.02
CA LEU A 51 15.24 -5.38 5.50
C LEU A 51 15.90 -4.25 6.30
N GLN A 52 15.89 -4.34 7.64
CA GLN A 52 16.58 -3.39 8.51
C GLN A 52 18.10 -3.34 8.28
N THR A 53 18.70 -4.47 7.89
CA THR A 53 20.14 -4.55 7.64
C THR A 53 20.46 -3.90 6.30
N ASP A 54 19.69 -4.21 5.27
CA ASP A 54 19.94 -3.74 3.91
C ASP A 54 19.76 -2.22 3.77
N LEU A 55 18.81 -1.64 4.49
CA LEU A 55 18.58 -0.18 4.44
C LEU A 55 19.61 0.64 5.23
N ARG A 56 20.47 0.05 6.06
CA ARG A 56 21.45 0.81 6.86
C ARG A 56 22.48 1.55 6.00
N SER A 57 22.85 0.98 4.86
CA SER A 57 23.86 1.54 3.96
C SER A 57 23.26 2.19 2.72
N ILE A 58 21.94 2.21 2.58
CA ILE A 58 21.32 2.76 1.38
C ILE A 58 21.40 4.29 1.36
N THR A 59 21.66 4.83 0.17
CA THR A 59 21.48 6.26 -0.08
C THR A 59 20.01 6.47 -0.39
N PRO A 60 19.27 7.29 0.37
CA PRO A 60 17.87 7.54 0.06
C PRO A 60 17.69 8.12 -1.34
N HIS A 61 16.74 7.60 -2.10
CA HIS A 61 16.42 8.10 -3.43
C HIS A 61 15.03 7.64 -3.87
N PHE A 62 14.46 8.38 -4.82
CA PHE A 62 13.33 7.91 -5.62
C PHE A 62 13.84 7.05 -6.76
N ILE A 63 13.07 6.03 -7.11
CA ILE A 63 13.39 5.13 -8.22
C ILE A 63 12.52 5.54 -9.41
N ASP A 64 13.14 5.63 -10.59
CA ASP A 64 12.42 5.97 -11.82
C ASP A 64 11.28 4.98 -12.06
N ALA A 65 10.06 5.49 -11.97
CA ALA A 65 8.84 4.71 -12.09
C ALA A 65 8.33 4.76 -13.54
N SER A 66 9.19 4.43 -14.51
CA SER A 66 8.76 4.10 -15.88
C SER A 66 7.93 2.80 -15.86
N LYS A 67 6.68 2.93 -15.40
CA LYS A 67 5.70 1.87 -15.17
C LYS A 67 5.31 1.11 -16.44
N ALA A 68 5.54 1.69 -17.62
CA ALA A 68 5.22 1.10 -18.91
C ALA A 68 6.22 0.01 -19.38
N ASN A 69 7.46 0.01 -18.88
CA ASN A 69 8.53 -0.86 -19.36
C ASN A 69 8.99 -1.91 -18.33
N GLY A 70 8.29 -2.01 -17.21
CA GLY A 70 8.81 -2.67 -16.01
C GLY A 70 9.88 -1.79 -15.35
N GLN A 71 9.92 -1.82 -14.03
CA GLN A 71 10.89 -1.03 -13.28
C GLN A 71 12.28 -1.66 -13.42
N MET A 72 13.24 -0.93 -13.99
CA MET A 72 14.61 -1.38 -14.08
C MET A 72 15.30 -1.10 -12.74
N LEU A 73 15.37 -2.12 -11.89
CA LEU A 73 15.95 -2.03 -10.56
C LEU A 73 17.43 -2.39 -10.57
N THR A 74 18.22 -1.69 -9.76
CA THR A 74 19.56 -2.17 -9.40
C THR A 74 19.45 -3.48 -8.59
N PRO A 75 20.51 -4.30 -8.49
CA PRO A 75 20.47 -5.51 -7.67
C PRO A 75 20.11 -5.24 -6.20
N GLU A 76 20.50 -4.09 -5.66
CA GLU A 76 20.21 -3.67 -4.29
C GLU A 76 18.73 -3.29 -4.10
N GLU A 77 18.16 -2.55 -5.06
CA GLU A 77 16.74 -2.22 -5.07
C GLU A 77 15.87 -3.48 -5.28
N GLN A 78 16.27 -4.38 -6.18
CA GLN A 78 15.55 -5.64 -6.41
C GLN A 78 15.56 -6.50 -5.14
N LYS A 79 16.70 -6.61 -4.45
CA LYS A 79 16.77 -7.31 -3.18
C LYS A 79 15.82 -6.70 -2.14
N THR A 80 15.81 -5.38 -2.02
CA THR A 80 14.92 -4.67 -1.09
C THR A 80 13.45 -4.92 -1.43
N LYS A 81 13.09 -4.90 -2.71
CA LYS A 81 11.75 -5.26 -3.18
C LYS A 81 11.38 -6.70 -2.79
N ASP A 82 12.28 -7.66 -2.98
CA ASP A 82 12.02 -9.06 -2.64
C ASP A 82 11.81 -9.25 -1.13
N ASP A 83 12.58 -8.56 -0.29
CA ASP A 83 12.42 -8.58 1.17
C ASP A 83 11.09 -7.96 1.61
N VAL A 84 10.66 -6.87 0.98
CA VAL A 84 9.34 -6.27 1.22
C VAL A 84 8.22 -7.21 0.80
N VAL A 85 8.33 -7.87 -0.37
CA VAL A 85 7.35 -8.88 -0.81
C VAL A 85 7.29 -10.05 0.16
N ALA A 86 8.43 -10.50 0.69
CA ALA A 86 8.49 -11.55 1.70
C ALA A 86 7.81 -11.13 3.01
N LEU A 87 8.05 -9.89 3.47
CA LEU A 87 7.42 -9.31 4.66
C LEU A 87 5.89 -9.27 4.51
N PHE A 88 5.39 -8.74 3.40
CA PHE A 88 3.95 -8.68 3.12
C PHE A 88 3.33 -10.06 3.00
N THR A 89 3.99 -10.96 2.27
CA THR A 89 3.56 -12.35 2.11
C THR A 89 3.48 -13.09 3.44
N ALA A 90 4.42 -12.83 4.36
CA ALA A 90 4.38 -13.42 5.69
C ALA A 90 3.17 -12.91 6.49
N ARG A 91 2.83 -11.62 6.38
CA ARG A 91 1.73 -11.01 7.14
C ARG A 91 0.35 -11.31 6.56
N MET A 92 0.26 -11.44 5.24
CA MET A 92 -0.98 -11.70 4.51
C MET A 92 -0.76 -12.80 3.46
N PRO A 93 -0.67 -14.08 3.89
CA PRO A 93 -0.32 -15.20 3.01
C PRO A 93 -1.32 -15.43 1.87
N ASP A 94 -2.56 -14.98 2.01
CA ASP A 94 -3.62 -15.14 1.02
C ASP A 94 -3.51 -14.15 -0.15
N ASN A 95 -2.62 -13.15 -0.05
CA ASN A 95 -2.45 -12.07 -1.03
C ASN A 95 -1.14 -12.21 -1.84
N LYS A 96 -0.54 -13.39 -1.92
CA LYS A 96 0.77 -13.59 -2.58
C LYS A 96 0.82 -13.15 -4.03
N ASP A 97 -0.19 -13.50 -4.81
CA ASP A 97 -0.26 -13.16 -6.24
C ASP A 97 -0.26 -11.66 -6.46
N TYR A 98 -0.76 -10.92 -5.48
CA TYR A 98 -0.85 -9.49 -5.52
C TYR A 98 0.45 -8.78 -5.21
N TYR A 99 1.28 -9.34 -4.33
CA TYR A 99 2.62 -8.83 -4.02
C TYR A 99 3.60 -8.96 -5.19
N SER A 100 3.31 -9.82 -6.17
CA SER A 100 4.12 -9.93 -7.40
C SER A 100 4.10 -8.65 -8.26
N GLY A 101 3.06 -7.83 -8.11
CA GLY A 101 2.90 -6.55 -8.82
C GLY A 101 3.57 -5.35 -8.16
N LEU A 102 4.25 -5.53 -7.01
CA LEU A 102 4.84 -4.45 -6.22
C LEU A 102 5.82 -3.60 -7.05
N TRP A 103 5.58 -2.29 -7.08
CA TRP A 103 6.55 -1.29 -7.53
C TRP A 103 7.20 -0.60 -6.34
N LEU A 104 8.51 -0.40 -6.43
CA LEU A 104 9.31 0.22 -5.38
C LEU A 104 9.54 1.67 -5.79
N ASP A 105 8.76 2.63 -5.29
CA ASP A 105 8.83 4.01 -5.80
C ASP A 105 9.94 4.83 -5.12
N ALA A 106 10.24 4.53 -3.85
CA ALA A 106 11.33 5.21 -3.13
C ALA A 106 11.94 4.36 -2.03
N LEU A 107 13.23 4.56 -1.79
CA LEU A 107 13.98 3.95 -0.70
C LEU A 107 14.48 5.03 0.24
N GLY A 108 14.04 4.98 1.49
CA GLY A 108 14.61 5.72 2.63
C GLY A 108 15.44 4.81 3.52
N ARG A 109 16.06 5.37 4.57
CA ARG A 109 16.81 4.58 5.55
C ARG A 109 15.89 3.80 6.51
N ARG A 110 14.70 4.34 6.74
CA ARG A 110 13.65 3.77 7.58
C ARG A 110 12.37 3.53 6.79
N TYR A 111 11.98 4.47 5.95
CA TYR A 111 10.69 4.39 5.25
C TYR A 111 10.88 4.04 3.77
N ILE A 112 10.09 3.08 3.29
CA ILE A 112 10.05 2.66 1.88
C ILE A 112 8.69 3.04 1.32
N LEU A 113 8.68 3.66 0.14
CA LEU A 113 7.44 3.94 -0.60
C LEU A 113 7.23 2.86 -1.66
N VAL A 114 6.04 2.26 -1.68
CA VAL A 114 5.66 1.25 -2.66
C VAL A 114 4.33 1.59 -3.34
N SER A 115 4.23 1.22 -4.60
CA SER A 115 3.00 1.31 -5.40
C SER A 115 2.49 -0.09 -5.68
N GLN A 116 1.19 -0.30 -5.43
CA GLN A 116 0.45 -1.51 -5.81
C GLN A 116 1.12 -2.80 -5.36
N PRO A 117 0.67 -3.35 -4.23
CA PRO A 117 0.32 -4.74 -4.33
C PRO A 117 -1.00 -5.05 -3.62
N SER A 118 -1.85 -5.62 -4.45
CA SER A 118 -3.27 -5.84 -4.30
C SER A 118 -3.74 -6.51 -3.00
N ALA A 119 -4.72 -5.85 -2.41
CA ALA A 119 -5.82 -6.43 -1.65
C ALA A 119 -6.90 -5.34 -1.61
N GLY A 120 -7.63 -5.17 -2.72
CA GLY A 120 -8.81 -4.30 -2.76
C GLY A 120 -8.59 -2.78 -2.71
N SER A 121 -7.37 -2.27 -2.59
CA SER A 121 -7.10 -0.81 -2.65
C SER A 121 -5.85 -0.49 -3.48
N SER A 122 -5.97 0.50 -4.36
CA SER A 122 -4.94 0.89 -5.35
C SER A 122 -4.05 2.03 -4.84
N PHE A 123 -3.85 2.12 -3.53
CA PHE A 123 -3.11 3.21 -2.89
C PHE A 123 -1.60 2.94 -2.91
N ASP A 124 -0.83 4.01 -2.84
CA ASP A 124 0.59 3.92 -2.47
C ASP A 124 0.67 3.65 -0.97
N GLU A 125 1.73 2.97 -0.53
CA GLU A 125 1.93 2.61 0.86
C GLU A 125 3.34 2.96 1.33
N ILE A 126 3.44 3.46 2.56
CA ILE A 126 4.70 3.73 3.24
C ILE A 126 4.96 2.62 4.24
N ILE A 127 6.08 1.94 4.11
CA ILE A 127 6.49 0.84 4.99
C ILE A 127 7.56 1.35 5.95
N ASP A 128 7.32 1.26 7.25
CA ASP A 128 8.34 1.48 8.28
C ASP A 128 9.18 0.21 8.45
N SER A 129 10.40 0.19 7.93
CA SER A 129 11.29 -0.98 8.00
C SER A 129 11.71 -1.36 9.42
N GLN A 130 11.52 -0.49 10.43
CA GLN A 130 11.83 -0.83 11.81
C GLN A 130 10.73 -1.64 12.49
N THR A 131 9.48 -1.39 12.15
CA THR A 131 8.30 -2.01 12.78
C THR A 131 7.54 -2.94 11.83
N GLY A 132 7.79 -2.79 10.53
CA GLY A 132 7.03 -3.32 9.42
C GLY A 132 5.64 -2.70 9.26
N ASN A 133 5.30 -1.65 10.02
CA ASN A 133 3.99 -1.00 9.89
C ASN A 133 3.82 -0.39 8.50
N VAL A 134 2.57 -0.38 8.02
CA VAL A 134 2.20 0.06 6.67
C VAL A 134 1.19 1.18 6.80
N THR A 135 1.50 2.32 6.20
CA THR A 135 0.64 3.51 6.18
C THR A 135 0.15 3.73 4.75
N PRO A 136 -1.15 3.55 4.44
CA PRO A 136 -1.67 3.81 3.11
C PRO A 136 -1.78 5.31 2.85
N ILE A 137 -1.47 5.74 1.63
CA ILE A 137 -1.67 7.10 1.14
C ILE A 137 -3.03 7.18 0.47
N SER A 138 -4.03 7.68 1.22
CA SER A 138 -5.43 7.80 0.78
C SER A 138 -5.67 9.02 -0.13
N ALA A 139 -4.84 9.20 -1.17
CA ALA A 139 -5.00 10.24 -2.18
C ALA A 139 -5.13 9.62 -3.58
N GLU A 140 -5.96 10.22 -4.43
CA GLU A 140 -6.06 9.80 -5.83
C GLU A 140 -4.75 10.08 -6.57
N ARG A 141 -4.31 9.12 -7.39
CA ARG A 141 -2.99 9.11 -8.02
C ARG A 141 -2.95 10.03 -9.24
N ALA A 142 -2.51 11.28 -9.06
CA ALA A 142 -1.78 11.99 -10.10
C ALA A 142 -0.32 12.13 -9.64
N TYR A 143 0.47 11.11 -10.00
CA TYR A 143 1.86 10.97 -9.61
C TYR A 143 2.75 11.90 -10.42
N TYR A 144 3.55 12.71 -9.73
CA TYR A 144 4.75 13.32 -10.32
C TYR A 144 5.94 12.94 -9.45
N LEU A 145 6.76 11.98 -9.93
CA LEU A 145 8.18 12.08 -9.70
C LEU A 145 8.65 13.22 -10.56
N ALA A 146 9.17 14.27 -9.96
CA ALA A 146 10.05 15.10 -10.73
C ALA A 146 11.33 14.28 -10.97
N SER A 147 11.36 13.62 -12.13
CA SER A 147 12.46 12.82 -12.66
C SER A 147 13.80 13.60 -12.72
N ASP A 148 13.74 14.92 -12.55
CA ASP A 148 14.88 15.83 -12.61
C ASP A 148 15.50 16.08 -11.21
N GLY A 149 15.80 14.99 -10.49
CA GLY A 149 16.62 15.03 -9.27
C GLY A 149 15.96 15.72 -8.07
N ARG A 150 14.62 15.65 -7.94
CA ARG A 150 13.91 16.25 -6.81
C ARG A 150 13.45 15.17 -5.85
N ASP A 151 13.84 15.31 -4.59
CA ASP A 151 13.53 14.37 -3.51
C ASP A 151 12.09 14.51 -2.98
N ILE A 152 11.09 14.65 -3.86
CA ILE A 152 9.69 14.78 -3.46
C ILE A 152 8.74 14.08 -4.44
N ALA A 153 7.77 13.33 -3.91
CA ALA A 153 6.63 12.82 -4.65
C ALA A 153 5.38 13.64 -4.34
N LEU A 154 4.61 13.95 -5.38
CA LEU A 154 3.40 14.77 -5.29
C LEU A 154 2.15 13.91 -5.47
N TYR A 155 1.17 14.12 -4.58
CA TYR A 155 -0.13 13.46 -4.58
C TYR A 155 -1.23 14.51 -4.69
N ILE A 156 -1.93 14.55 -5.83
CA ILE A 156 -3.05 15.48 -6.03
C ILE A 156 -4.36 14.71 -5.83
N GLY A 157 -4.93 14.83 -4.63
CA GLY A 157 -6.24 14.24 -4.33
C GLY A 157 -7.40 15.14 -4.79
N THR A 158 -8.62 14.66 -4.60
CA THR A 158 -9.86 15.37 -4.96
C THR A 158 -10.12 16.64 -4.15
N GLN A 159 -9.52 16.76 -2.97
CA GLN A 159 -9.77 17.85 -2.02
C GLN A 159 -8.50 18.59 -1.57
N ALA A 160 -7.33 17.97 -1.71
CA ALA A 160 -6.08 18.52 -1.20
C ALA A 160 -4.89 17.94 -1.96
N ILE A 161 -3.76 18.64 -1.91
CA ILE A 161 -2.49 18.16 -2.45
C ILE A 161 -1.59 17.80 -1.28
N TYR A 162 -0.92 16.66 -1.38
CA TYR A 162 0.03 16.18 -0.40
C TYR A 162 1.39 15.93 -1.04
N THR A 163 2.43 16.05 -0.24
CA THR A 163 3.79 15.71 -0.64
C THR A 163 4.36 14.62 0.25
N TYR A 164 5.10 13.70 -0.34
CA TYR A 164 5.97 12.76 0.36
C TYR A 164 7.42 13.12 0.09
N THR A 165 8.20 13.36 1.14
CA THR A 165 9.66 13.50 1.04
C THR A 165 10.31 12.19 1.50
N LEU A 166 11.51 11.89 1.00
CA LEU A 166 12.25 10.68 1.40
C LEU A 166 12.33 10.53 2.92
N ASP A 167 12.17 9.28 3.36
CA ASP A 167 12.31 8.89 4.76
C ASP A 167 11.31 9.54 5.73
N GLN A 168 10.09 9.81 5.26
CA GLN A 168 8.96 10.24 6.09
C GLN A 168 7.97 9.10 6.37
N ALA A 169 7.29 9.16 7.51
CA ALA A 169 6.31 8.14 7.91
C ALA A 169 4.93 8.33 7.25
N ASP A 170 4.67 9.53 6.72
CA ASP A 170 3.38 9.95 6.20
C ASP A 170 3.57 11.10 5.20
N VAL A 171 2.51 11.43 4.47
CA VAL A 171 2.45 12.58 3.57
C VAL A 171 2.11 13.87 4.32
N VAL A 172 2.53 15.00 3.77
CA VAL A 172 2.29 16.34 4.35
C VAL A 172 1.37 17.14 3.44
N LEU A 173 0.32 17.74 4.01
CA LEU A 173 -0.57 18.65 3.29
C LEU A 173 0.22 19.87 2.77
N VAL A 174 0.09 20.15 1.48
CA VAL A 174 0.65 21.36 0.87
C VAL A 174 -0.15 22.56 1.35
N PRO A 175 0.49 23.58 1.97
CA PRO A 175 -0.21 24.76 2.46
C PRO A 175 -1.02 25.45 1.35
N GLY A 176 -2.28 25.75 1.67
CA GLY A 176 -3.20 26.37 0.73
C GLY A 176 -3.69 25.45 -0.39
N SER A 177 -3.33 24.17 -0.43
CA SER A 177 -3.89 23.27 -1.44
C SER A 177 -5.37 22.97 -1.19
N GLN A 178 -5.77 22.78 0.06
CA GLN A 178 -7.14 22.41 0.44
C GLN A 178 -8.21 23.21 -0.34
N LEU A 179 -9.02 22.48 -1.09
CA LEU A 179 -10.14 23.00 -1.85
C LEU A 179 -11.31 23.29 -0.91
N SER A 180 -12.14 24.25 -1.30
CA SER A 180 -13.35 24.63 -0.57
C SER A 180 -14.48 24.95 -1.54
N GLY A 181 -15.73 24.65 -1.14
CA GLY A 181 -16.91 24.96 -1.94
C GLY A 181 -16.87 24.30 -3.33
N ASN A 182 -16.81 25.13 -4.37
CA ASN A 182 -16.82 24.71 -5.77
C ASN A 182 -15.41 24.68 -6.39
N ASP A 183 -14.36 24.79 -5.57
CA ASP A 183 -12.98 24.76 -6.05
C ASP A 183 -12.64 23.38 -6.65
N THR A 184 -11.87 23.37 -7.75
CA THR A 184 -11.31 22.17 -8.39
C THR A 184 -9.90 22.45 -8.93
N TYR A 185 -9.08 21.42 -9.11
CA TYR A 185 -7.75 21.53 -9.70
C TYR A 185 -7.74 21.47 -11.24
N HIS A 186 -8.88 21.20 -11.88
CA HIS A 186 -8.97 21.08 -13.34
C HIS A 186 -9.80 22.20 -13.97
N SER A 187 -9.39 22.65 -15.16
CA SER A 187 -10.03 23.76 -15.85
C SER A 187 -11.33 23.39 -16.56
N GLY A 188 -11.58 22.11 -16.85
CA GLY A 188 -12.73 21.76 -17.66
C GLY A 188 -14.07 21.80 -16.91
N THR A 189 -15.14 21.88 -17.72
CA THR A 189 -16.53 22.00 -17.28
C THR A 189 -17.30 20.67 -17.31
N SER A 190 -16.66 19.58 -17.75
CA SER A 190 -17.18 18.21 -17.70
C SER A 190 -16.50 17.41 -16.59
N ASP A 191 -17.21 16.39 -16.08
CA ASP A 191 -16.92 15.55 -14.90
C ASP A 191 -15.47 15.40 -14.41
N PHE A 192 -15.37 15.28 -13.09
CA PHE A 192 -14.25 15.14 -12.13
C PHE A 192 -12.97 14.34 -12.50
N GLN A 193 -12.84 13.79 -13.71
CA GLN A 193 -11.70 12.97 -14.14
C GLN A 193 -10.64 13.74 -14.93
N LEU A 194 -10.78 15.06 -15.07
CA LEU A 194 -9.81 15.88 -15.78
C LEU A 194 -8.54 16.05 -14.94
N ALA A 195 -7.39 15.89 -15.61
CA ALA A 195 -6.10 16.08 -14.98
C ALA A 195 -5.95 17.53 -14.46
N PRO A 196 -5.26 17.71 -13.33
CA PRO A 196 -5.02 19.03 -12.79
C PRO A 196 -4.13 19.86 -13.73
N GLU A 197 -4.43 21.15 -13.86
CA GLU A 197 -3.66 22.05 -14.72
C GLU A 197 -2.39 22.50 -13.99
N GLN A 198 -1.25 22.28 -14.64
CA GLN A 198 0.05 22.42 -14.02
C GLN A 198 1.04 23.16 -14.91
N THR A 199 1.87 23.98 -14.29
CA THR A 199 3.05 24.58 -14.90
C THR A 199 4.29 24.14 -14.15
N HIS A 200 5.27 23.62 -14.89
CA HIS A 200 6.52 23.11 -14.32
C HIS A 200 7.63 24.10 -14.62
N THR A 201 8.38 24.49 -13.58
CA THR A 201 9.62 25.26 -13.72
C THR A 201 10.80 24.42 -13.24
N LYS A 202 12.01 24.98 -13.30
CA LYS A 202 13.21 24.33 -12.77
C LYS A 202 13.12 24.04 -11.26
N ASN A 203 12.49 24.93 -10.49
CA ASN A 203 12.49 24.92 -9.01
C ASN A 203 11.07 25.01 -8.43
N SER A 204 10.03 24.88 -9.26
CA SER A 204 8.66 24.82 -8.77
C SER A 204 7.71 24.04 -9.65
N ILE A 205 6.64 23.55 -9.02
CA ILE A 205 5.42 23.11 -9.70
C ILE A 205 4.33 24.07 -9.25
N ILE A 206 3.61 24.64 -10.22
CA ILE A 206 2.47 25.53 -9.98
C ILE A 206 1.22 24.77 -10.40
N ILE A 207 0.24 24.68 -9.48
CA ILE A 207 -1.05 24.02 -9.71
C ILE A 207 -2.15 25.07 -9.66
N SER A 208 -2.93 25.14 -10.74
CA SER A 208 -4.06 26.07 -10.85
C SER A 208 -5.29 25.54 -10.11
N ILE A 209 -6.06 26.46 -9.51
CA ILE A 209 -7.33 26.16 -8.86
C ILE A 209 -8.43 27.02 -9.49
N PHE A 210 -9.55 26.37 -9.77
CA PHE A 210 -10.67 26.92 -10.52
C PHE A 210 -11.96 26.86 -9.71
N ASP A 211 -12.83 27.86 -9.86
CA ASP A 211 -14.20 27.83 -9.36
C ASP A 211 -15.10 27.20 -10.42
N SER A 212 -15.55 25.97 -10.18
CA SER A 212 -16.41 25.21 -11.10
C SER A 212 -17.81 25.80 -11.28
N SER A 213 -18.23 26.75 -10.44
CA SER A 213 -19.51 27.45 -10.59
C SER A 213 -19.44 28.63 -11.57
N GLN A 214 -18.25 29.06 -11.97
CA GLN A 214 -18.04 30.19 -12.87
C GLN A 214 -17.41 29.72 -14.18
N ILE A 215 -18.15 29.80 -15.28
CA ILE A 215 -17.66 29.45 -16.62
C ILE A 215 -17.22 30.71 -17.36
N VAL A 216 -16.00 30.70 -17.90
CA VAL A 216 -15.39 31.79 -18.68
C VAL A 216 -14.92 31.27 -20.05
N GLN A 217 -14.65 32.18 -20.99
CA GLN A 217 -13.99 31.84 -22.25
C GLN A 217 -12.58 31.31 -21.96
N ASN A 218 -12.20 30.22 -22.62
CA ASN A 218 -10.84 29.70 -22.54
C ASN A 218 -9.93 30.49 -23.48
N PRO A 219 -9.00 31.32 -22.98
CA PRO A 219 -8.13 32.14 -23.83
C PRO A 219 -7.17 31.30 -24.68
N ASP A 220 -6.91 30.06 -24.28
CA ASP A 220 -5.96 29.15 -24.94
C ASP A 220 -6.67 28.15 -25.88
N ALA A 221 -7.97 28.35 -26.15
CA ALA A 221 -8.74 27.45 -27.00
C ALA A 221 -8.29 27.53 -28.47
N SER A 222 -7.72 26.43 -28.97
CA SER A 222 -7.61 26.18 -30.41
C SER A 222 -8.96 25.75 -31.00
N PRO A 223 -9.16 25.77 -32.33
CA PRO A 223 -10.46 25.49 -32.97
C PRO A 223 -11.11 24.14 -32.60
N ASN A 224 -10.32 23.18 -32.12
CA ASN A 224 -10.78 21.84 -31.69
C ASN A 224 -10.64 21.61 -30.17
N ALA A 225 -10.31 22.66 -29.40
CA ALA A 225 -10.17 22.61 -27.96
C ALA A 225 -11.45 23.09 -27.24
N MET A 226 -11.47 22.88 -25.92
CA MET A 226 -12.54 23.37 -25.06
C MET A 226 -12.61 24.89 -25.13
N GLN A 227 -13.74 25.43 -25.62
CA GLN A 227 -13.92 26.87 -25.83
C GLN A 227 -14.17 27.64 -24.53
N THR A 228 -14.58 26.93 -23.48
CA THR A 228 -14.89 27.50 -22.16
C THR A 228 -14.21 26.70 -21.07
N MET A 229 -13.95 27.33 -19.94
CA MET A 229 -13.32 26.70 -18.78
C MET A 229 -13.95 27.22 -17.48
N SER A 230 -13.78 26.48 -16.40
CA SER A 230 -13.98 26.98 -15.04
C SER A 230 -13.03 28.17 -14.80
N LYS A 231 -13.46 29.18 -14.06
CA LYS A 231 -12.67 30.40 -13.84
C LYS A 231 -11.51 30.09 -12.91
N ARG A 232 -10.27 30.38 -13.33
CA ARG A 232 -9.10 30.30 -12.45
C ARG A 232 -9.24 31.35 -11.33
N VAL A 233 -9.14 30.92 -10.08
CA VAL A 233 -9.30 31.78 -8.90
C VAL A 233 -8.01 31.98 -8.12
N ARG A 234 -7.12 30.98 -8.12
CA ARG A 234 -5.82 31.05 -7.44
C ARG A 234 -4.88 29.96 -7.95
N GLU A 235 -3.64 30.00 -7.47
CA GLU A 235 -2.60 29.02 -7.77
C GLU A 235 -1.89 28.60 -6.49
N VAL A 236 -1.38 27.37 -6.46
CA VAL A 236 -0.54 26.84 -5.39
C VAL A 236 0.83 26.56 -5.99
N THR A 237 1.86 27.14 -5.39
CA THR A 237 3.25 26.94 -5.81
C THR A 237 3.95 26.03 -4.82
N LEU A 238 4.44 24.90 -5.30
CA LEU A 238 5.37 24.04 -4.58
C LEU A 238 6.78 24.40 -5.02
N SER A 239 7.60 24.88 -4.09
CA SER A 239 9.02 25.18 -4.34
C SER A 239 9.90 24.08 -3.78
N PHE A 240 11.00 23.80 -4.46
CA PHE A 240 12.01 22.80 -4.09
C PHE A 240 13.41 23.30 -4.50
#